data_AF-A0A5B7RHS2-F1
#
_entry.id   AF-A0A5B7RHS2-F1
#
_cell.length_a   1.000
_cell.length_b   1.000
_cell.length_c   1.000
_cell.angle_alpha   90.00
_cell.angle_beta   90.00
_cell.angle_gamma   90.00
#
_symmetry.space_group_name_H-M   'P 1'
#
loop_
_entity.id
_entity.type
_entity.pdbx_description
1 polymer ?
#
loop_
_entity_poly.entity_id
_entity_poly.type
_entity_poly.pdbx_seq_one_letter_code
_entity_poly.pdbx_strand_id
1 'polypeptide(L)'
;MRTARHPVAVRLPALAALTGLATLVLGGCDADLNQTDDHDAQPDVVRAGLVDLYAGDATDPAPADVLAEGGCFADALLDAVSLDELVAAEVVDDKGQVVETLPVLDVDVAGAWVDAFTGCVDYRVAAARGAGLAGDLDAAAFLRCLDAAVPPGDVPAALVDTLTGRSDSAAATALLDAQDRCATA
;
A
#
# COMPACT_ATOMS: atom_id res chain seq x y z
N MET A 1 46.66 0.27 29.19
CA MET A 1 47.39 0.01 27.94
C MET A 1 46.68 0.75 26.82
N ARG A 2 47.38 1.66 26.14
CA ARG A 2 46.92 2.49 25.01
C ARG A 2 47.52 1.91 23.74
N THR A 3 46.73 1.74 22.68
CA THR A 3 47.09 1.71 21.23
C THR A 3 45.88 1.18 20.45
N ALA A 4 45.48 1.64 19.27
CA ALA A 4 45.86 2.75 18.40
C ALA A 4 44.69 2.96 17.41
N ARG A 5 44.40 4.21 17.05
CA ARG A 5 43.45 4.58 15.99
C ARG A 5 44.15 4.44 14.63
N HIS A 6 43.49 3.82 13.64
CA HIS A 6 43.96 3.84 12.24
C HIS A 6 43.31 4.98 11.44
N PRO A 7 44.07 5.65 10.56
CA PRO A 7 43.58 6.77 9.74
C PRO A 7 43.01 6.33 8.37
N VAL A 8 41.94 7.05 8.01
CA VAL A 8 41.48 7.57 6.70
C VAL A 8 42.17 7.07 5.42
N ALA A 9 41.34 6.66 4.44
CA ALA A 9 41.62 6.85 3.02
C ALA A 9 40.32 7.21 2.26
N VAL A 10 40.08 8.50 2.09
CA VAL A 10 39.11 9.05 1.14
C VAL A 10 39.75 9.03 -0.25
N ARG A 11 39.08 8.45 -1.24
CA ARG A 11 39.45 8.57 -2.66
C ARG A 11 38.28 9.17 -3.44
N LEU A 12 38.38 10.47 -3.69
CA LEU A 12 37.57 11.21 -4.66
C LEU A 12 38.11 10.94 -6.07
N PRO A 13 37.29 10.50 -7.04
CA PRO A 13 37.68 10.51 -8.44
C PRO A 13 37.54 11.91 -9.04
N ALA A 14 38.48 12.20 -9.93
CA ALA A 14 38.81 13.51 -10.46
C ALA A 14 37.75 14.08 -11.41
N LEU A 15 37.54 15.39 -11.28
CA LEU A 15 36.92 16.28 -12.25
C LEU A 15 37.70 16.22 -13.59
N ALA A 16 37.04 15.75 -14.64
CA ALA A 16 37.47 15.98 -16.02
C ALA A 16 36.64 17.14 -16.59
N ALA A 17 37.26 18.31 -16.67
CA ALA A 17 36.73 19.47 -17.37
C ALA A 17 36.93 19.29 -18.88
N LEU A 18 35.86 19.36 -19.65
CA LEU A 18 35.89 19.53 -21.11
C LEU A 18 34.95 20.68 -21.49
N THR A 19 35.57 21.85 -21.64
CA THR A 19 35.07 23.01 -22.37
C THR A 19 34.92 22.69 -23.85
N GLY A 20 33.70 22.84 -24.38
CA GLY A 20 33.40 22.84 -25.81
C GLY A 20 32.44 23.99 -26.14
N LEU A 21 32.82 24.79 -27.13
CA LEU A 21 32.22 26.07 -27.51
C LEU A 21 30.80 25.96 -28.10
N ALA A 22 30.09 27.08 -27.93
CA ALA A 22 28.75 27.41 -28.40
C ALA A 22 28.50 27.24 -29.91
N THR A 23 27.29 26.77 -30.23
CA THR A 23 26.53 27.19 -31.41
C THR A 23 25.10 27.54 -30.97
N LEU A 24 24.78 28.84 -31.06
CA LEU A 24 23.43 29.37 -31.06
C LEU A 24 22.74 28.98 -32.36
N VAL A 25 21.68 28.18 -32.26
CA VAL A 25 20.63 28.11 -33.29
C VAL A 25 19.32 28.51 -32.63
N LEU A 26 18.89 29.73 -32.92
CA LEU A 26 17.53 30.20 -32.73
C LEU A 26 16.65 29.54 -33.79
N GLY A 27 16.00 28.45 -33.42
CA GLY A 27 14.83 27.91 -34.09
C GLY A 27 13.81 27.62 -33.00
N GLY A 28 12.72 28.40 -32.96
CA GLY A 28 11.64 28.20 -32.01
C GLY A 28 11.01 26.83 -32.20
N CYS A 29 11.26 25.94 -31.26
CA CYS A 29 10.35 24.88 -30.91
C CYS A 29 9.81 25.24 -29.53
N ASP A 30 8.69 25.98 -29.50
CA ASP A 30 7.65 25.72 -28.50
C ASP A 30 7.13 24.30 -28.77
N ALA A 31 7.99 23.31 -28.55
CA ALA A 31 7.53 21.97 -28.29
C ALA A 31 7.09 22.04 -26.85
N ASP A 32 5.84 22.45 -26.67
CA ASP A 32 5.02 22.11 -25.53
C ASP A 32 5.01 20.58 -25.47
N LEU A 33 6.11 20.02 -24.97
CA LEU A 33 6.25 18.61 -24.60
C LEU A 33 5.51 18.43 -23.28
N ASN A 34 4.28 18.94 -23.20
CA ASN A 34 3.27 18.40 -22.34
C ASN A 34 2.77 17.12 -23.03
N GLN A 35 3.67 16.14 -23.19
CA GLN A 35 3.26 14.75 -23.26
C GLN A 35 2.81 14.42 -21.83
N THR A 36 1.60 14.85 -21.51
CA THR A 36 0.82 14.23 -20.45
C THR A 36 0.61 12.81 -20.92
N ASP A 37 1.57 11.95 -20.58
CA ASP A 37 1.38 10.49 -20.55
C ASP A 37 0.39 10.12 -19.42
N ASP A 38 -0.33 11.11 -18.87
CA ASP A 38 -1.54 10.98 -18.08
C ASP A 38 -2.55 10.16 -18.88
N HIS A 39 -2.67 8.91 -18.48
CA HIS A 39 -3.72 8.04 -18.96
C HIS A 39 -4.91 8.19 -18.02
N ASP A 40 -6.06 8.59 -18.59
CA ASP A 40 -7.31 8.60 -17.84
C ASP A 40 -7.51 7.22 -17.18
N ALA A 41 -7.78 7.21 -15.87
CA ALA A 41 -8.05 5.99 -15.13
C ALA A 41 -9.25 5.26 -15.75
N GLN A 42 -9.05 4.01 -16.14
CA GLN A 42 -10.09 3.17 -16.74
C GLN A 42 -10.70 2.28 -15.65
N PRO A 43 -12.05 2.23 -15.50
CA PRO A 43 -12.69 1.47 -14.42
C PRO A 43 -12.29 0.00 -14.36
N ASP A 44 -12.13 -0.67 -15.50
CA ASP A 44 -11.75 -2.07 -15.59
C ASP A 44 -10.28 -2.32 -15.21
N VAL A 45 -9.38 -1.41 -15.59
CA VAL A 45 -7.96 -1.45 -15.21
C VAL A 45 -7.79 -1.22 -13.71
N VAL A 46 -8.46 -0.20 -13.16
CA VAL A 46 -8.40 0.10 -11.72
C VAL A 46 -9.03 -1.04 -10.91
N ARG A 47 -10.16 -1.58 -11.35
CA ARG A 47 -10.77 -2.75 -10.71
C ARG A 47 -9.81 -3.94 -10.68
N ALA A 48 -9.15 -4.25 -11.81
CA ALA A 48 -8.17 -5.34 -11.85
C ALA A 48 -7.00 -5.07 -10.90
N GLY A 49 -6.45 -3.85 -10.90
CA GLY A 49 -5.37 -3.46 -9.98
C GLY A 49 -5.77 -3.55 -8.50
N LEU A 50 -7.01 -3.25 -8.13
CA LEU A 50 -7.51 -3.40 -6.76
C LEU A 50 -7.64 -4.87 -6.35
N VAL A 51 -8.07 -5.74 -7.28
CA VAL A 51 -8.10 -7.20 -7.06
C VAL A 51 -6.68 -7.73 -6.86
N ASP A 52 -5.74 -7.29 -7.68
CA ASP A 52 -4.33 -7.69 -7.58
C ASP A 52 -3.69 -7.18 -6.28
N LEU A 53 -3.95 -5.92 -5.90
CA LEU A 53 -3.51 -5.34 -4.62
C LEU A 53 -4.07 -6.13 -3.43
N TYR A 54 -5.34 -6.54 -3.48
CA TYR A 54 -5.95 -7.38 -2.44
C TYR A 54 -5.30 -8.76 -2.36
N ALA A 55 -5.08 -9.40 -3.51
CA ALA A 55 -4.45 -10.71 -3.57
C ALA A 55 -3.00 -10.68 -3.06
N GLY A 56 -2.31 -9.54 -3.23
CA GLY A 56 -0.93 -9.34 -2.83
C GLY A 56 0.00 -10.38 -3.44
N ASP A 57 1.02 -10.80 -2.68
CA ASP A 57 1.98 -11.85 -3.07
C ASP A 57 1.41 -13.28 -2.93
N ALA A 58 0.08 -13.46 -3.00
CA ALA A 58 -0.50 -14.80 -3.03
C ALA A 58 0.16 -15.63 -4.15
N THR A 59 0.33 -16.92 -3.91
CA THR A 59 0.93 -17.87 -4.86
C THR A 59 0.37 -17.66 -6.26
N ASP A 60 1.21 -17.56 -7.31
CA ASP A 60 0.74 -17.43 -8.69
C ASP A 60 0.35 -18.81 -9.27
N PRO A 61 -0.94 -19.06 -9.63
CA PRO A 61 -2.07 -18.12 -9.59
C PRO A 61 -2.78 -18.09 -8.23
N ALA A 62 -3.28 -16.91 -7.85
CA ALA A 62 -3.93 -16.71 -6.55
C ALA A 62 -5.16 -17.64 -6.41
N PRO A 63 -5.47 -18.11 -5.18
CA PRO A 63 -6.64 -18.95 -4.93
C PRO A 63 -7.95 -18.27 -5.37
N ALA A 64 -8.90 -19.08 -5.86
CA ALA A 64 -10.17 -18.56 -6.39
C ALA A 64 -11.04 -17.84 -5.36
N ASP A 65 -10.96 -18.23 -4.08
CA ASP A 65 -11.62 -17.53 -2.97
C ASP A 65 -11.00 -16.14 -2.73
N VAL A 66 -9.67 -16.04 -2.76
CA VAL A 66 -8.95 -14.75 -2.64
C VAL A 66 -9.33 -13.81 -3.78
N LEU A 67 -9.38 -14.30 -5.02
CA LEU A 67 -9.80 -13.50 -6.17
C LEU A 67 -11.28 -13.07 -6.09
N ALA A 68 -12.16 -13.93 -5.56
CA ALA A 68 -13.56 -13.59 -5.37
C ALA A 68 -13.76 -12.52 -4.29
N GLU A 69 -13.03 -12.62 -3.17
CA GLU A 69 -13.02 -11.61 -2.11
C GLU A 69 -12.46 -10.27 -2.62
N GLY A 70 -11.32 -10.29 -3.34
CA GLY A 70 -10.73 -9.10 -3.95
C GLY A 70 -11.66 -8.45 -4.97
N GLY A 71 -12.38 -9.27 -5.76
CA GLY A 71 -13.42 -8.79 -6.68
C GLY A 71 -14.55 -8.07 -5.96
N CYS A 72 -15.06 -8.66 -4.88
CA CYS A 72 -16.09 -8.04 -4.03
C CYS A 72 -15.61 -6.70 -3.45
N PHE A 73 -14.39 -6.66 -2.91
CA PHE A 73 -13.77 -5.45 -2.37
C PHE A 73 -13.66 -4.34 -3.43
N ALA A 74 -13.12 -4.68 -4.61
CA ALA A 74 -12.93 -3.71 -5.69
C ALA A 74 -14.27 -3.14 -6.17
N ASP A 75 -15.29 -4.00 -6.35
CA ASP A 75 -16.63 -3.56 -6.76
C ASP A 75 -17.26 -2.65 -5.70
N ALA A 76 -17.20 -3.04 -4.42
CA ALA A 76 -17.77 -2.25 -3.33
C ALA A 76 -17.06 -0.88 -3.16
N LEU A 77 -15.74 -0.82 -3.35
CA LEU A 77 -14.98 0.43 -3.27
C LEU A 77 -15.32 1.36 -4.43
N LEU A 78 -15.39 0.85 -5.66
CA LEU A 78 -15.72 1.63 -6.86
C LEU A 78 -17.18 2.09 -6.89
N ASP A 79 -18.08 1.41 -6.16
CA ASP A 79 -19.45 1.88 -5.92
C ASP A 79 -19.52 3.02 -4.90
N ALA A 80 -18.54 3.10 -3.97
CA ALA A 80 -18.52 4.07 -2.88
C ALA A 80 -17.66 5.31 -3.17
N VAL A 81 -16.60 5.17 -3.95
CA VAL A 81 -15.60 6.21 -4.24
C VAL A 81 -15.39 6.31 -5.74
N SER A 82 -15.41 7.53 -6.27
CA SER A 82 -15.17 7.78 -7.68
C SER A 82 -13.70 7.60 -8.07
N LEU A 83 -13.43 7.35 -9.36
CA LEU A 83 -12.05 7.24 -9.85
C LEU A 83 -11.25 8.52 -9.61
N ASP A 84 -11.86 9.70 -9.77
CA ASP A 84 -11.21 10.98 -9.51
C ASP A 84 -10.79 11.11 -8.04
N GLU A 85 -11.60 10.61 -7.11
CA GLU A 85 -11.27 10.57 -5.67
C GLU A 85 -10.13 9.59 -5.39
N LEU A 86 -10.11 8.41 -6.03
CA LEU A 86 -9.01 7.46 -5.90
C LEU A 86 -7.68 8.00 -6.45
N VAL A 87 -7.72 8.76 -7.55
CA VAL A 87 -6.55 9.47 -8.10
C VAL A 87 -6.12 10.59 -7.15
N ALA A 88 -7.05 11.40 -6.65
CA ALA A 88 -6.76 12.48 -5.71
C ALA A 88 -6.19 11.96 -4.38
N ALA A 89 -6.58 10.77 -3.96
CA ALA A 89 -6.06 10.08 -2.79
C ALA A 89 -4.77 9.28 -3.08
N GLU A 90 -4.21 9.37 -4.29
CA GLU A 90 -2.99 8.66 -4.73
C GLU A 90 -3.08 7.13 -4.60
N VAL A 91 -4.30 6.57 -4.57
CA VAL A 91 -4.55 5.12 -4.69
C VAL A 91 -4.34 4.67 -6.13
N VAL A 92 -4.69 5.54 -7.07
CA VAL A 92 -4.45 5.36 -8.50
C VAL A 92 -3.43 6.41 -8.95
N ASP A 93 -2.35 5.97 -9.60
CA ASP A 93 -1.29 6.84 -10.08
C ASP A 93 -1.66 7.61 -11.36
N ASP A 94 -0.76 8.46 -11.82
CA ASP A 94 -0.90 9.27 -13.05
C ASP A 94 -1.04 8.43 -14.33
N LYS A 95 -0.73 7.13 -14.28
CA LYS A 95 -0.88 6.18 -15.39
C LYS A 95 -2.18 5.37 -15.29
N GLY A 96 -3.06 5.72 -14.36
CA GLY A 96 -4.30 5.01 -14.11
C GLY A 96 -4.10 3.63 -13.50
N GLN A 97 -2.95 3.38 -12.84
CA GLN A 97 -2.63 2.10 -12.19
C GLN A 97 -2.83 2.20 -10.68
N VAL A 98 -3.30 1.13 -10.06
CA VAL A 98 -3.36 1.05 -8.60
C VAL A 98 -1.95 0.92 -8.03
N VAL A 99 -1.61 1.72 -7.03
CA VAL A 99 -0.29 1.68 -6.38
C VAL A 99 -0.11 0.41 -5.54
N GLU A 100 1.11 -0.14 -5.54
CA GLU A 100 1.43 -1.33 -4.72
C GLU A 100 1.49 -1.02 -3.22
N THR A 101 1.79 0.23 -2.86
CA THR A 101 1.87 0.70 -1.48
C THR A 101 0.93 1.88 -1.30
N LEU A 102 -0.07 1.70 -0.44
CA LEU A 102 -1.06 2.75 -0.20
C LEU A 102 -0.44 3.96 0.50
N PRO A 103 -0.79 5.19 0.08
CA PRO A 103 -0.45 6.41 0.79
C PRO A 103 -1.28 6.53 2.08
N VAL A 104 -0.99 7.56 2.87
CA VAL A 104 -1.89 7.96 3.95
C VAL A 104 -3.14 8.55 3.34
N LEU A 105 -4.29 7.94 3.64
CA LEU A 105 -5.57 8.33 3.08
C LEU A 105 -6.24 9.40 3.97
N ASP A 106 -7.11 10.21 3.36
CA ASP A 106 -8.06 11.01 4.13
C ASP A 106 -9.12 10.09 4.80
N VAL A 107 -9.85 10.65 5.76
CA VAL A 107 -10.80 9.87 6.58
C VAL A 107 -11.97 9.32 5.78
N ASP A 108 -12.40 10.00 4.72
CA ASP A 108 -13.57 9.61 3.94
C ASP A 108 -13.20 8.44 3.01
N VAL A 109 -12.07 8.53 2.30
CA VAL A 109 -11.56 7.44 1.46
C VAL A 109 -11.13 6.24 2.33
N ALA A 110 -10.48 6.47 3.48
CA ALA A 110 -10.15 5.40 4.41
C ALA A 110 -11.40 4.69 4.97
N GLY A 111 -12.45 5.45 5.29
CA GLY A 111 -13.73 4.90 5.73
C GLY A 111 -14.36 4.01 4.67
N ALA A 112 -14.48 4.51 3.44
CA ALA A 112 -15.02 3.75 2.31
C ALA A 112 -14.18 2.50 2.00
N TRP A 113 -12.85 2.60 2.07
CA TRP A 113 -11.95 1.46 1.93
C TRP A 113 -12.22 0.37 2.96
N VAL A 114 -12.33 0.74 4.23
CA VAL A 114 -12.56 -0.20 5.33
C VAL A 114 -13.96 -0.82 5.25
N ASP A 115 -14.98 -0.03 4.90
CA ASP A 115 -16.34 -0.54 4.72
C ASP A 115 -16.43 -1.52 3.54
N ALA A 116 -15.81 -1.18 2.40
CA ALA A 116 -15.73 -2.08 1.24
C ALA A 116 -15.00 -3.39 1.59
N PHE A 117 -13.88 -3.30 2.30
CA PHE A 117 -13.09 -4.47 2.72
C PHE A 117 -13.86 -5.36 3.70
N THR A 118 -14.36 -4.77 4.80
CA THR A 118 -15.02 -5.51 5.88
C THR A 118 -16.44 -5.98 5.53
N GLY A 119 -17.08 -5.37 4.52
CA GLY A 119 -18.34 -5.85 3.95
C GLY A 119 -18.18 -7.15 3.15
N CYS A 120 -16.98 -7.40 2.61
CA CYS A 120 -16.68 -8.59 1.81
C CYS A 120 -15.94 -9.67 2.61
N VAL A 121 -15.18 -9.30 3.65
CA VAL A 121 -14.23 -10.19 4.31
C VAL A 121 -14.19 -9.95 5.82
N ASP A 122 -14.15 -11.01 6.63
CA ASP A 122 -13.79 -10.87 8.05
C ASP A 122 -12.28 -10.58 8.13
N TYR A 123 -11.94 -9.36 8.54
CA TYR A 123 -10.56 -8.92 8.70
C TYR A 123 -9.68 -9.90 9.48
N ARG A 124 -10.20 -10.56 10.51
CA ARG A 124 -9.40 -11.47 11.34
C ARG A 124 -9.05 -12.74 10.58
N VAL A 125 -9.96 -13.21 9.73
CA VAL A 125 -9.71 -14.34 8.81
C VAL A 125 -8.67 -13.94 7.77
N ALA A 126 -8.79 -12.75 7.16
CA ALA A 126 -7.81 -12.22 6.22
C ALA A 126 -6.42 -12.06 6.86
N ALA A 127 -6.35 -11.47 8.05
CA ALA A 127 -5.12 -11.29 8.81
C ALA A 127 -4.47 -12.64 9.17
N ALA A 128 -5.26 -13.63 9.59
CA ALA A 128 -4.76 -14.98 9.86
C ALA A 128 -4.23 -15.67 8.60
N ARG A 129 -4.91 -15.51 7.45
CA ARG A 129 -4.44 -16.03 6.16
C ARG A 129 -3.10 -15.37 5.78
N GLY A 130 -3.01 -14.04 5.83
CA GLY A 130 -1.79 -13.29 5.53
C GLY A 130 -0.62 -13.67 6.46
N ALA A 131 -0.88 -13.78 7.76
CA ALA A 131 0.13 -14.17 8.73
C ALA A 131 0.66 -15.60 8.51
N GLY A 132 -0.21 -16.53 8.09
CA GLY A 132 0.18 -17.88 7.70
C GLY A 132 0.94 -17.96 6.35
N LEU A 133 0.78 -16.98 5.46
CA LEU A 133 1.57 -16.89 4.22
C LEU A 133 2.97 -16.29 4.46
N ALA A 134 3.09 -15.35 5.41
CA ALA A 134 4.35 -14.68 5.72
C ALA A 134 5.36 -15.53 6.51
N GLY A 135 4.97 -16.69 7.05
CA GLY A 135 5.87 -17.59 7.78
C GLY A 135 5.19 -18.89 8.26
N ASP A 136 5.90 -19.68 9.07
CA ASP A 136 5.42 -20.96 9.65
C ASP A 136 4.44 -20.75 10.83
N LEU A 137 3.56 -19.75 10.74
CA LEU A 137 2.58 -19.43 11.77
C LEU A 137 1.33 -20.34 11.64
N ASP A 138 0.85 -20.89 12.75
CA ASP A 138 -0.46 -21.55 12.78
C ASP A 138 -1.58 -20.51 12.65
N ALA A 139 -2.08 -20.33 11.43
CA ALA A 139 -3.17 -19.40 11.13
C ALA A 139 -4.43 -19.63 12.00
N ALA A 140 -4.73 -20.88 12.38
CA ALA A 140 -5.88 -21.17 13.23
C ALA A 140 -5.62 -20.75 14.69
N ALA A 141 -4.40 -20.90 15.18
CA ALA A 141 -4.01 -20.39 16.49
C ALA A 141 -4.03 -18.85 16.53
N PHE A 142 -3.49 -18.22 15.50
CA PHE A 142 -3.52 -16.76 15.34
C PHE A 142 -4.95 -16.22 15.32
N LEU A 143 -5.84 -16.80 14.52
CA LEU A 143 -7.25 -16.40 14.44
C LEU A 143 -7.94 -16.48 15.81
N ARG A 144 -7.78 -17.61 16.53
CA ARG A 144 -8.38 -17.77 17.86
C ARG A 144 -7.85 -16.75 18.87
N CYS A 145 -6.56 -16.43 18.80
CA CYS A 145 -5.95 -15.42 19.66
C CYS A 145 -6.51 -14.03 19.34
N LEU A 146 -6.59 -13.67 18.06
CA LEU A 146 -7.09 -12.37 17.62
C LEU A 146 -8.57 -12.19 17.95
N ASP A 147 -9.38 -13.24 17.79
CA ASP A 147 -10.81 -13.27 18.19
C ASP A 147 -11.00 -12.99 19.68
N ALA A 148 -10.08 -13.46 20.53
CA ALA A 148 -10.13 -13.23 21.97
C ALA A 148 -9.59 -11.85 22.37
N ALA A 149 -8.67 -11.29 21.58
CA ALA A 149 -7.95 -10.06 21.89
C ALA A 149 -8.64 -8.80 21.39
N VAL A 150 -9.36 -8.85 20.25
CA VAL A 150 -9.94 -7.67 19.60
C VAL A 150 -11.43 -7.87 19.35
N PRO A 151 -12.30 -7.04 19.96
CA PRO A 151 -13.73 -7.04 19.67
C PRO A 151 -14.01 -6.71 18.19
N PRO A 152 -14.97 -7.39 17.53
CA PRO A 152 -15.27 -7.15 16.11
C PRO A 152 -15.61 -5.69 15.78
N GLY A 153 -16.28 -4.99 16.70
CA GLY A 153 -16.67 -3.59 16.51
C GLY A 153 -15.52 -2.59 16.55
N ASP A 154 -14.37 -2.97 17.10
CA ASP A 154 -13.20 -2.08 17.24
C ASP A 154 -12.29 -2.15 16.01
N VAL A 155 -12.43 -3.19 15.18
CA VAL A 155 -11.60 -3.41 13.99
C VAL A 155 -11.76 -2.28 12.96
N PRO A 156 -12.98 -1.89 12.52
CA PRO A 156 -13.10 -0.85 11.50
C PRO A 156 -12.46 0.48 11.91
N ALA A 157 -12.67 0.90 13.17
CA ALA A 157 -12.07 2.12 13.69
C ALA A 157 -10.54 2.07 13.72
N ALA A 158 -9.97 0.93 14.15
CA ALA A 158 -8.53 0.73 14.14
C ALA A 158 -7.93 0.73 12.72
N LEU A 159 -8.64 0.18 11.74
CA LEU A 159 -8.22 0.17 10.34
C LEU A 159 -8.24 1.57 9.72
N VAL A 160 -9.31 2.34 9.95
CA VAL A 160 -9.39 3.75 9.52
C VAL A 160 -8.27 4.56 10.16
N ASP A 161 -8.03 4.38 11.46
CA ASP A 161 -6.94 5.06 12.15
C ASP A 161 -5.57 4.69 11.53
N THR A 162 -5.36 3.44 11.15
CA THR A 162 -4.12 2.99 10.48
C THR A 162 -3.95 3.61 9.10
N LEU A 163 -4.99 3.57 8.26
CA LEU A 163 -4.95 4.13 6.89
C LEU A 163 -4.82 5.65 6.88
N THR A 164 -5.32 6.33 7.92
CA THR A 164 -5.18 7.78 8.09
C THR A 164 -3.87 8.19 8.78
N GLY A 165 -2.92 7.27 8.94
CA GLY A 165 -1.61 7.53 9.54
C GLY A 165 -1.63 7.76 11.06
N ARG A 166 -2.77 7.50 11.73
CA ARG A 166 -2.97 7.62 13.19
C ARG A 166 -2.73 6.29 13.88
N SER A 167 -1.65 5.61 13.54
CA SER A 167 -1.30 4.30 14.11
C SER A 167 -1.02 4.34 15.62
N ASP A 168 -0.75 5.52 16.17
CA ASP A 168 -0.58 5.77 17.61
C ASP A 168 -1.91 5.98 18.37
N SER A 169 -3.05 5.93 17.67
CA SER A 169 -4.35 5.95 18.33
C SER A 169 -4.53 4.73 19.23
N ALA A 170 -5.39 4.87 20.25
CA ALA A 170 -5.68 3.76 21.15
C ALA A 170 -6.25 2.54 20.43
N ALA A 171 -7.07 2.75 19.38
CA ALA A 171 -7.68 1.66 18.63
C ALA A 171 -6.66 0.95 17.73
N ALA A 172 -5.87 1.72 16.96
CA ALA A 172 -4.83 1.16 16.09
C ALA A 172 -3.74 0.45 16.91
N THR A 173 -3.26 1.07 17.99
CA THR A 173 -2.27 0.47 18.90
C THR A 173 -2.80 -0.83 19.50
N ALA A 174 -4.05 -0.88 19.96
CA ALA A 174 -4.64 -2.09 20.53
C ALA A 174 -4.71 -3.24 19.51
N LEU A 175 -5.06 -2.93 18.25
CA LEU A 175 -5.10 -3.93 17.17
C LEU A 175 -3.69 -4.44 16.82
N LEU A 176 -2.74 -3.53 16.60
CA LEU A 176 -1.35 -3.88 16.27
C LEU A 176 -0.68 -4.69 17.39
N ASP A 177 -0.84 -4.26 18.65
CA ASP A 177 -0.34 -5.02 19.82
C ASP A 177 -0.97 -6.40 19.91
N ALA A 178 -2.25 -6.54 19.56
CA ALA A 178 -2.91 -7.85 19.54
C ALA A 178 -2.32 -8.75 18.45
N GLN A 179 -2.08 -8.22 17.24
CA GLN A 179 -1.45 -8.96 16.15
C GLN A 179 -0.04 -9.42 16.51
N ASP A 180 0.79 -8.54 17.05
CA ASP A 180 2.17 -8.88 17.47
C ASP A 180 2.20 -9.96 18.55
N ARG A 181 1.32 -9.84 19.56
CA ARG A 181 1.20 -10.87 20.60
C ARG A 181 0.71 -12.20 20.04
N CYS A 182 -0.28 -12.18 19.14
CA CYS A 182 -0.85 -13.40 18.57
C CYS A 182 0.09 -14.08 17.58
N ALA A 183 0.96 -13.34 16.91
CA ALA A 183 1.99 -13.88 16.02
C ALA A 183 3.10 -14.65 16.77
N THR A 184 3.21 -14.47 18.09
CA THR A 184 4.24 -15.09 18.94
C THR A 184 3.68 -16.06 19.98
N ALA A 185 2.38 -16.32 19.95
CA ALA A 185 1.64 -17.12 20.93
C ALA A 185 1.74 -18.64 20.71
#